data_AF-A0A5M4B7A6-F1
#
_entry.id   AF-A0A5M4B7A6-F1
#
_cell.length_a   1.000
_cell.length_b   1.000
_cell.length_c   1.000
_cell.angle_alpha   90.00
_cell.angle_beta   90.00
_cell.angle_gamma   90.00
#
_symmetry.space_group_name_H-M   'P 1'
#
loop_
_entity.id
_entity.type
_entity.pdbx_description
1 polymer ?
#
loop_
_entity_poly.entity_id
_entity_poly.type
_entity_poly.pdbx_seq_one_letter_code
_entity_poly.pdbx_strand_id
1 'polypeptide(L)'
;MNFKELLKHEGLTAQQIKHIELLDKKFSATNAGNLKKANDLLFSLLYTNNLPAVQTLLDLMTQIPFNGNFNQWTFVEPSYTLRYFLSNDNTEKEKIKHYLINEVRSEWDDDEEHAEHLQKKRDGMLVESSLEQLERYNTSEKEEFTWRTTALIRYLEVLAIGATGKLDKKNVLAEINSNIERQKALNAKFSK
;
A
#
# COMPACT_ATOMS: atom_id res chain seq x y z
N MET A 1 13.15 13.06 -5.32
CA MET A 1 12.17 12.34 -6.18
C MET A 1 11.44 13.36 -7.04
N ASN A 2 11.19 13.06 -8.31
CA ASN A 2 10.58 13.97 -9.27
C ASN A 2 9.08 13.64 -9.42
N PHE A 3 8.23 14.17 -8.53
CA PHE A 3 6.79 13.88 -8.55
C PHE A 3 6.09 14.52 -9.75
N LYS A 4 6.64 15.59 -10.33
CA LYS A 4 6.12 16.22 -11.56
C LYS A 4 6.02 15.28 -12.76
N GLU A 5 6.76 14.17 -12.80
CA GLU A 5 6.58 13.15 -13.83
C GLU A 5 5.15 12.61 -13.87
N LEU A 6 4.47 12.58 -12.72
CA LEU A 6 3.08 12.15 -12.64
C LEU A 6 2.14 13.06 -13.43
N LEU A 7 2.44 14.36 -13.55
CA LEU A 7 1.62 15.33 -14.27
C LEU A 7 1.59 15.10 -15.80
N LYS A 8 2.44 14.22 -16.32
CA LYS A 8 2.44 13.82 -17.73
C LYS A 8 1.34 12.82 -18.06
N HIS A 9 0.73 12.19 -17.06
CA HIS A 9 -0.33 11.21 -17.27
C HIS A 9 -1.69 11.90 -17.39
N GLU A 10 -2.49 11.43 -18.33
CA GLU A 10 -3.87 11.87 -18.51
C GLU A 10 -4.79 11.29 -17.41
N GLY A 11 -6.01 11.82 -17.28
CA GLY A 11 -7.02 11.27 -16.37
C GLY A 11 -6.78 11.56 -14.88
N LEU A 12 -5.89 12.49 -14.55
CA LEU A 12 -5.71 12.98 -13.18
C LEU A 12 -6.88 13.87 -12.74
N THR A 13 -7.34 13.69 -11.51
CA THR A 13 -8.30 14.61 -10.90
C THR A 13 -7.61 15.89 -10.42
N ALA A 14 -8.37 16.98 -10.25
CA ALA A 14 -7.85 18.23 -9.69
C ALA A 14 -7.23 18.02 -8.29
N GLN A 15 -7.79 17.11 -7.49
CA GLN A 15 -7.25 16.76 -6.17
C GLN A 15 -5.90 16.03 -6.29
N GLN A 16 -5.77 15.10 -7.24
CA GLN A 16 -4.52 14.39 -7.50
C GLN A 16 -3.43 15.35 -7.98
N ILE A 17 -3.75 16.27 -8.92
CA ILE A 17 -2.82 17.29 -9.40
C ILE A 17 -2.30 18.14 -8.24
N LYS A 18 -3.20 18.68 -7.41
CA LYS A 18 -2.83 19.45 -6.22
C LYS A 18 -1.95 18.64 -5.27
N HIS A 19 -2.22 17.36 -5.09
CA HIS A 19 -1.43 16.49 -4.23
C HIS A 19 -0.01 16.27 -4.80
N ILE A 20 0.10 16.05 -6.10
CA ILE A 20 1.38 15.91 -6.82
C ILE A 20 2.22 17.18 -6.66
N GLU A 21 1.64 18.36 -6.86
CA GLU A 21 2.34 19.64 -6.70
C GLU A 21 2.84 19.87 -5.27
N LEU A 22 2.05 19.47 -4.26
CA LEU A 22 2.45 19.57 -2.85
C LEU A 22 3.63 18.65 -2.52
N LEU A 23 3.63 17.43 -3.05
CA LEU A 23 4.73 16.49 -2.89
C LEU A 23 5.98 17.01 -3.61
N ASP A 24 5.86 17.42 -4.87
CA ASP A 24 7.00 17.92 -5.65
C ASP A 24 7.70 19.11 -4.98
N LYS A 25 6.94 20.01 -4.34
CA LYS A 25 7.49 21.22 -3.74
C LYS A 25 8.37 20.97 -2.50
N LYS A 26 8.01 20.01 -1.64
CA LYS A 26 8.63 19.85 -0.29
C LYS A 26 8.73 18.41 0.21
N PHE A 27 8.77 17.41 -0.67
CA PHE A 27 8.87 16.02 -0.23
C PHE A 27 10.21 15.73 0.47
N SER A 28 10.13 15.10 1.64
CA SER A 28 11.25 14.43 2.31
C SER A 28 10.90 12.97 2.60
N ALA A 29 11.78 12.06 2.20
CA ALA A 29 11.65 10.62 2.48
C ALA A 29 11.78 10.28 3.98
N THR A 30 12.29 11.19 4.80
CA THR A 30 12.39 11.03 6.26
C THR A 30 11.20 11.63 7.01
N ASN A 31 10.24 12.22 6.30
CA ASN A 31 9.05 12.82 6.90
C ASN A 31 7.83 11.89 6.74
N ALA A 32 7.36 11.31 7.85
CA ALA A 32 6.21 10.40 7.84
C ALA A 32 4.94 11.03 7.25
N GLY A 33 4.73 12.34 7.45
CA GLY A 33 3.60 13.06 6.85
C GLY A 33 3.71 13.20 5.33
N ASN A 34 4.92 13.26 4.77
CA ASN A 34 5.14 13.24 3.32
C ASN A 34 4.94 11.83 2.74
N LEU A 35 5.46 10.81 3.42
CA LEU A 35 5.28 9.42 3.02
C LEU A 35 3.80 9.03 3.03
N LYS A 36 3.06 9.40 4.08
CA LYS A 36 1.61 9.17 4.15
C LYS A 36 0.88 9.82 2.97
N LYS A 37 1.22 11.07 2.64
CA LYS A 37 0.64 11.78 1.49
C LYS A 37 0.93 11.07 0.17
N ALA A 38 2.15 10.60 -0.05
CA ALA A 38 2.48 9.81 -1.23
C ALA A 38 1.71 8.49 -1.28
N ASN A 39 1.56 7.79 -0.15
CA ASN A 39 0.74 6.59 -0.05
C ASN A 39 -0.75 6.86 -0.35
N ASP A 40 -1.32 7.91 0.23
CA ASP A 40 -2.70 8.32 -0.03
C ASP A 40 -2.91 8.63 -1.53
N LEU A 41 -1.92 9.28 -2.18
CA LEU A 41 -1.93 9.53 -3.63
C LEU A 41 -1.87 8.22 -4.43
N LEU A 42 -1.01 7.27 -4.05
CA LEU A 42 -0.87 5.98 -4.73
C LEU A 42 -2.20 5.23 -4.83
N PHE A 43 -2.91 5.10 -3.70
CA PHE A 43 -4.21 4.43 -3.70
C PHE A 43 -5.29 5.26 -4.39
N SER A 44 -5.25 6.59 -4.30
CA SER A 44 -6.15 7.44 -5.09
C SER A 44 -5.99 7.20 -6.59
N LEU A 45 -4.76 7.11 -7.10
CA LEU A 45 -4.47 6.83 -8.52
C LEU A 45 -4.97 5.44 -8.93
N LEU A 46 -4.78 4.43 -8.06
CA LEU A 46 -5.31 3.08 -8.24
C LEU A 46 -6.83 3.08 -8.38
N TYR A 47 -7.53 3.82 -7.51
CA TYR A 47 -9.00 3.87 -7.52
C TYR A 47 -9.59 4.73 -8.65
N THR A 48 -8.77 5.54 -9.32
CA THR A 48 -9.12 6.18 -10.59
C THR A 48 -8.71 5.35 -11.81
N ASN A 49 -8.23 4.11 -11.60
CA ASN A 49 -7.74 3.21 -12.64
C ASN A 49 -6.60 3.82 -13.50
N ASN A 50 -5.82 4.74 -12.94
CA ASN A 50 -4.71 5.39 -13.63
C ASN A 50 -3.41 4.59 -13.44
N LEU A 51 -3.38 3.37 -14.00
CA LEU A 51 -2.26 2.45 -13.83
C LEU A 51 -0.90 3.03 -14.30
N PRO A 52 -0.80 3.81 -15.39
CA PRO A 52 0.46 4.47 -15.76
C PRO A 52 1.01 5.39 -14.65
N ALA A 53 0.15 6.22 -14.05
CA ALA A 53 0.55 7.07 -12.93
C ALA A 53 0.87 6.27 -11.66
N VAL A 54 0.13 5.18 -11.39
CA VAL A 54 0.46 4.24 -10.30
C VAL A 54 1.89 3.72 -10.48
N GLN A 55 2.25 3.25 -11.68
CA GLN A 55 3.60 2.71 -11.91
C GLN A 55 4.70 3.76 -11.72
N THR A 56 4.51 4.98 -12.24
CA THR A 56 5.46 6.07 -12.01
C THR A 56 5.63 6.38 -10.52
N LEU A 57 4.55 6.37 -9.73
CA LEU A 57 4.67 6.61 -8.29
C LEU A 57 5.31 5.43 -7.56
N LEU A 58 5.03 4.18 -7.97
CA LEU A 58 5.71 3.00 -7.45
C LEU A 58 7.22 3.08 -7.73
N ASP A 59 7.64 3.53 -8.91
CA ASP A 59 9.06 3.69 -9.27
C ASP A 59 9.78 4.68 -8.35
N LEU A 60 9.09 5.74 -7.91
CA LEU A 60 9.65 6.70 -6.96
C LEU A 60 9.69 6.14 -5.53
N MET A 61 8.58 5.54 -5.08
CA MET A 61 8.42 5.11 -3.68
C MET A 61 9.26 3.89 -3.35
N THR A 62 9.45 2.97 -4.29
CA THR A 62 10.27 1.76 -4.09
C THR A 62 11.78 2.02 -4.23
N GLN A 63 12.20 3.26 -4.44
CA GLN A 63 13.60 3.68 -4.26
C GLN A 63 13.94 4.01 -2.80
N ILE A 64 12.93 4.10 -1.92
CA ILE A 64 13.12 4.39 -0.51
C ILE A 64 13.44 3.06 0.20
N PRO A 65 14.66 2.89 0.74
CA PRO A 65 14.98 1.69 1.52
C PRO A 65 14.38 1.82 2.92
N PHE A 66 14.09 0.68 3.52
CA PHE A 66 13.91 0.58 4.96
C PHE A 66 15.18 1.03 5.69
N ASN A 67 15.01 1.79 6.76
CA ASN A 67 16.08 2.44 7.52
C ASN A 67 15.99 2.16 9.04
N GLY A 68 15.30 1.08 9.42
CA GLY A 68 15.04 0.75 10.84
C GLY A 68 13.82 1.46 11.44
N ASN A 69 13.15 2.36 10.73
CA ASN A 69 12.01 3.12 11.26
C ASN A 69 10.65 2.62 10.74
N PHE A 70 9.98 1.77 11.53
CA PHE A 70 8.66 1.23 11.16
C PHE A 70 7.55 2.30 11.04
N ASN A 71 7.66 3.42 11.77
CA ASN A 71 6.68 4.52 11.66
C ASN A 71 6.74 5.22 10.30
N GLN A 72 7.91 5.22 9.65
CA GLN A 72 8.05 5.68 8.26
C GLN A 72 7.69 4.56 7.30
N TRP A 73 8.16 3.34 7.58
CA TRP A 73 7.99 2.17 6.72
C TRP A 73 6.53 1.82 6.45
N THR A 74 5.63 2.01 7.41
CA THR A 74 4.18 1.78 7.25
C THR A 74 3.56 2.52 6.05
N PHE A 75 4.19 3.60 5.58
CA PHE A 75 3.75 4.37 4.41
C PHE A 75 4.55 4.06 3.13
N VAL A 76 5.62 3.27 3.21
CA VAL A 76 6.46 2.84 2.08
C VAL A 76 6.20 1.38 1.70
N GLU A 77 6.06 0.50 2.69
CA GLU A 77 5.71 -0.92 2.54
C GLU A 77 4.55 -1.14 1.55
N PRO A 78 3.45 -0.35 1.58
CA PRO A 78 2.33 -0.54 0.65
C PRO A 78 2.73 -0.37 -0.82
N SER A 79 3.78 0.40 -1.12
CA SER A 79 4.28 0.56 -2.50
C SER A 79 4.96 -0.73 -2.98
N TYR A 80 5.76 -1.37 -2.12
CA TYR A 80 6.39 -2.65 -2.45
C TYR A 80 5.35 -3.76 -2.63
N THR A 81 4.35 -3.83 -1.73
CA THR A 81 3.33 -4.88 -1.78
C THR A 81 2.35 -4.68 -2.94
N LEU A 82 1.99 -3.43 -3.28
CA LEU A 82 1.21 -3.14 -4.49
C LEU A 82 1.99 -3.45 -5.77
N ARG A 83 3.29 -3.13 -5.83
CA ARG A 83 4.16 -3.50 -6.96
C ARG A 83 4.22 -5.02 -7.13
N TYR A 84 4.38 -5.76 -6.03
CA TYR A 84 4.33 -7.22 -6.07
C TYR A 84 3.01 -7.74 -6.66
N PHE A 85 1.87 -7.18 -6.24
CA PHE A 85 0.55 -7.58 -6.73
C PHE A 85 0.38 -7.30 -8.23
N LEU A 86 0.79 -6.12 -8.70
CA LEU A 86 0.62 -5.69 -10.10
C LEU A 86 1.63 -6.30 -11.07
N SER A 87 2.76 -6.82 -10.58
CA SER A 87 3.81 -7.36 -11.44
C SER A 87 3.42 -8.71 -12.05
N ASN A 88 3.79 -8.93 -13.31
CA ASN A 88 3.76 -10.23 -13.96
C ASN A 88 5.17 -10.85 -14.07
N ASP A 89 6.22 -10.14 -13.64
CA ASP A 89 7.59 -10.64 -13.61
C ASP A 89 7.87 -11.38 -12.29
N ASN A 90 8.10 -12.69 -12.38
CA ASN A 90 8.43 -13.50 -11.22
C ASN A 90 9.77 -13.09 -10.59
N THR A 91 10.72 -12.57 -11.36
CA THR A 91 12.01 -12.08 -10.84
C THR A 91 11.79 -10.88 -9.94
N GLU A 92 10.96 -9.94 -10.36
CA GLU A 92 10.59 -8.76 -9.55
C GLU A 92 9.85 -9.19 -8.28
N LYS A 93 8.89 -10.12 -8.40
CA LYS A 93 8.16 -10.66 -7.25
C LYS A 93 9.08 -11.29 -6.21
N GLU A 94 10.00 -12.16 -6.63
CA GLU A 94 10.93 -12.80 -5.71
C GLU A 94 11.90 -11.80 -5.07
N LYS A 95 12.36 -10.78 -5.81
CA LYS A 95 13.17 -9.69 -5.23
C LYS A 95 12.43 -8.92 -4.15
N ILE A 96 11.19 -8.51 -4.43
CA ILE A 96 10.37 -7.76 -3.45
C ILE A 96 10.08 -8.63 -2.23
N LYS A 97 9.69 -9.89 -2.45
CA LYS A 97 9.41 -10.83 -1.37
C LYS A 97 10.65 -11.06 -0.50
N HIS A 98 11.80 -11.29 -1.11
CA HIS A 98 13.07 -11.45 -0.39
C HIS A 98 13.38 -10.21 0.43
N TYR A 99 13.24 -9.01 -0.14
CA TYR A 99 13.45 -7.75 0.55
C TYR A 99 12.54 -7.59 1.77
N LEU A 100 11.23 -7.78 1.58
CA LEU A 100 10.23 -7.67 2.66
C LEU A 100 10.44 -8.69 3.79
N ILE A 101 10.92 -9.88 3.46
CA ILE A 101 11.11 -10.97 4.44
C ILE A 101 12.46 -10.87 5.15
N ASN A 102 13.53 -10.45 4.49
CA ASN A 102 14.89 -10.58 5.06
C ASN A 102 15.54 -9.24 5.40
N GLU A 103 15.22 -8.17 4.67
CA GLU A 103 15.89 -6.87 4.80
C GLU A 103 15.08 -5.88 5.66
N VAL A 104 13.77 -6.06 5.76
CA VAL A 104 12.89 -5.23 6.60
C VAL A 104 12.81 -5.82 8.01
N ARG A 105 13.81 -5.52 8.84
CA ARG A 105 13.90 -5.99 10.24
C ARG A 105 14.46 -4.93 11.16
N SER A 106 13.95 -4.80 12.39
CA SER A 106 14.51 -3.83 13.33
C SER A 106 15.95 -4.22 13.70
N GLU A 107 16.76 -3.24 14.08
CA GLU A 107 18.14 -3.48 14.56
C GLU A 107 18.17 -4.23 15.90
N TRP A 108 17.03 -4.29 16.59
CA TRP A 108 16.85 -4.92 17.89
C TRP A 108 16.24 -6.32 17.80
N ASP A 109 15.67 -6.69 16.66
CA ASP A 109 15.00 -7.97 16.47
C ASP A 109 16.06 -9.05 16.21
N ASP A 110 15.99 -10.16 16.95
CA ASP A 110 16.71 -11.36 16.56
C ASP A 110 15.94 -12.16 15.49
N ASP A 111 16.54 -13.25 15.00
CA ASP A 111 15.95 -14.06 13.95
C ASP A 111 14.61 -14.71 14.39
N GLU A 112 14.41 -14.95 15.69
CA GLU A 112 13.19 -15.56 16.23
C GLU A 112 12.05 -14.51 16.34
N GLU A 113 12.33 -13.35 16.93
CA GLU A 113 11.37 -12.25 17.03
C GLU A 113 10.90 -11.78 15.63
N HIS A 114 11.83 -11.68 14.68
CA HIS A 114 11.52 -11.33 13.30
C HIS A 114 10.65 -12.39 12.62
N ALA A 115 10.95 -13.67 12.82
CA ALA A 115 10.15 -14.77 12.30
C ALA A 115 8.73 -14.78 12.90
N GLU A 116 8.60 -14.54 14.21
CA GLU A 116 7.31 -14.45 14.90
C GLU A 116 6.47 -13.29 14.35
N HIS A 117 7.08 -12.11 14.14
CA HIS A 117 6.41 -10.94 13.56
C HIS A 117 5.89 -11.23 12.13
N LEU A 118 6.71 -11.84 11.29
CA LEU A 118 6.29 -12.26 9.95
C LEU A 118 5.15 -13.28 10.01
N GLN A 119 5.19 -14.21 10.98
CA GLN A 119 4.13 -15.20 11.14
C GLN A 119 2.80 -14.54 11.57
N LYS A 120 2.82 -13.61 12.53
CA LYS A 120 1.63 -12.82 12.93
C LYS A 120 1.01 -12.07 11.75
N LYS A 121 1.85 -11.50 10.88
CA LYS A 121 1.37 -10.88 9.62
C LYS A 121 0.70 -11.91 8.72
N ARG A 122 1.35 -13.06 8.46
CA ARG A 122 0.81 -14.15 7.60
C ARG A 122 -0.50 -14.74 8.14
N ASP A 123 -0.61 -14.88 9.46
CA ASP A 123 -1.80 -15.38 10.13
C ASP A 123 -2.98 -14.40 10.05
N GLY A 124 -2.72 -13.15 9.64
CA GLY A 124 -3.76 -12.18 9.36
C GLY A 124 -4.10 -11.27 10.52
N MET A 125 -3.29 -11.21 11.58
CA MET A 125 -3.60 -10.39 12.77
C MET A 125 -3.97 -8.94 12.41
N LEU A 126 -3.23 -8.32 11.48
CA LEU A 126 -3.53 -6.96 11.01
C LEU A 126 -4.72 -6.89 10.05
N VAL A 127 -4.98 -7.96 9.27
CA VAL A 127 -6.17 -8.07 8.41
C VAL A 127 -7.41 -8.10 9.30
N GLU A 128 -7.46 -9.00 10.28
CA GLU A 128 -8.55 -9.14 11.24
C GLU A 128 -8.82 -7.81 11.98
N SER A 129 -7.77 -7.20 12.54
CA SER A 129 -7.89 -5.90 13.19
C SER A 129 -8.48 -4.84 12.26
N SER A 130 -8.03 -4.78 10.99
CA SER A 130 -8.55 -3.80 10.03
C SER A 130 -10.02 -4.04 9.66
N LEU A 131 -10.45 -5.30 9.59
CA LEU A 131 -11.83 -5.67 9.31
C LEU A 131 -12.74 -5.37 10.50
N GLU A 132 -12.30 -5.60 11.74
CA GLU A 132 -13.04 -5.21 12.94
C GLU A 132 -13.26 -3.69 13.00
N GLN A 133 -12.23 -2.89 12.65
CA GLN A 133 -12.38 -1.43 12.57
C GLN A 133 -13.34 -1.02 11.46
N LEU A 134 -13.28 -1.68 10.30
CA LEU A 134 -14.23 -1.46 9.21
C LEU A 134 -15.65 -1.76 9.69
N GLU A 135 -15.91 -2.90 10.33
CA GLU A 135 -17.25 -3.23 10.83
C GLU A 135 -17.74 -2.22 11.88
N ARG A 136 -16.87 -1.83 12.81
CA ARG A 136 -17.21 -0.93 13.92
C ARG A 136 -17.48 0.51 13.49
N TYR A 137 -16.72 1.02 12.52
CA TYR A 137 -16.70 2.44 12.17
C TYR A 137 -17.20 2.73 10.76
N ASN A 138 -17.78 1.76 10.05
CA ASN A 138 -18.42 1.99 8.76
C ASN A 138 -19.78 2.71 8.93
N THR A 139 -19.73 3.92 9.49
CA THR A 139 -20.92 4.78 9.71
C THR A 139 -21.10 5.83 8.61
N SER A 140 -20.11 5.97 7.72
CA SER A 140 -20.15 6.85 6.56
C SER A 140 -19.31 6.29 5.42
N GLU A 141 -19.61 6.70 4.18
CA GLU A 141 -18.84 6.29 3.00
C GLU A 141 -17.36 6.68 3.12
N LYS A 142 -17.05 7.79 3.81
CA LYS A 142 -15.69 8.26 4.04
C LYS A 142 -14.91 7.36 5.01
N GLU A 143 -15.57 6.90 6.07
CA GLU A 143 -14.96 5.95 7.01
C GLU A 143 -14.81 4.58 6.36
N GLU A 144 -15.82 4.13 5.60
CA GLU A 144 -15.73 2.92 4.79
C GLU A 144 -14.50 2.97 3.89
N PHE A 145 -14.34 4.06 3.15
CA PHE A 145 -13.22 4.26 2.24
C PHE A 145 -11.87 4.21 2.95
N THR A 146 -11.79 4.77 4.15
CA THR A 146 -10.56 4.78 4.94
C THR A 146 -10.20 3.36 5.38
N TRP A 147 -11.12 2.66 6.04
CA TRP A 147 -10.85 1.34 6.58
C TRP A 147 -10.72 0.25 5.51
N ARG A 148 -11.41 0.38 4.38
CA ARG A 148 -11.17 -0.49 3.21
C ARG A 148 -9.80 -0.30 2.59
N THR A 149 -9.29 0.93 2.52
CA THR A 149 -7.90 1.17 2.09
C THR A 149 -6.93 0.47 3.03
N THR A 150 -7.14 0.59 4.35
CA THR A 150 -6.31 -0.08 5.36
C THR A 150 -6.37 -1.60 5.20
N ALA A 151 -7.56 -2.19 5.08
CA ALA A 151 -7.71 -3.64 4.90
C ALA A 151 -7.05 -4.13 3.60
N LEU A 152 -7.21 -3.39 2.49
CA LEU A 152 -6.55 -3.68 1.22
C LEU A 152 -5.02 -3.74 1.38
N ILE A 153 -4.43 -2.76 2.08
CA ILE A 153 -2.99 -2.73 2.35
C ILE A 153 -2.57 -4.00 3.12
N ARG A 154 -3.33 -4.42 4.13
CA ARG A 154 -3.01 -5.64 4.91
C ARG A 154 -3.10 -6.90 4.07
N TYR A 155 -4.09 -7.01 3.18
CA TYR A 155 -4.14 -8.13 2.25
C TYR A 155 -2.96 -8.15 1.27
N LEU A 156 -2.54 -6.98 0.75
CA LEU A 156 -1.35 -6.86 -0.11
C LEU A 156 -0.07 -7.31 0.62
N GLU A 157 0.07 -6.93 1.89
CA GLU A 157 1.19 -7.37 2.75
C GLU A 157 1.23 -8.89 2.87
N VAL A 158 0.11 -9.53 3.26
CA VAL A 158 0.00 -10.99 3.36
C VAL A 158 0.34 -11.68 2.05
N LEU A 159 -0.19 -11.17 0.93
CA LEU A 159 0.07 -11.73 -0.39
C LEU A 159 1.57 -11.72 -0.74
N ALA A 160 2.26 -10.62 -0.44
CA ALA A 160 3.66 -10.41 -0.78
C ALA A 160 4.61 -11.27 0.07
N ILE A 161 4.36 -11.41 1.37
CA ILE A 161 5.24 -12.17 2.29
C ILE A 161 4.94 -13.68 2.32
N GLY A 162 3.86 -14.12 1.66
CA GLY A 162 3.47 -15.52 1.51
C GLY A 162 2.23 -15.89 2.32
N ALA A 163 1.08 -15.71 1.68
CA ALA A 163 -0.25 -16.14 2.14
C ALA A 163 -0.32 -17.65 2.49
N THR A 164 -0.83 -17.99 3.68
CA THR A 164 -0.93 -19.37 4.19
C THR A 164 -2.24 -19.61 4.95
N GLY A 165 -2.63 -20.87 5.13
CA GLY A 165 -3.75 -21.25 6.02
C GLY A 165 -5.09 -20.66 5.57
N LYS A 166 -5.82 -20.02 6.50
CA LYS A 166 -7.13 -19.37 6.22
C LYS A 166 -7.01 -18.19 5.26
N LEU A 167 -5.86 -17.52 5.25
CA LEU A 167 -5.50 -16.51 4.27
C LEU A 167 -4.68 -17.13 3.15
N ASP A 168 -5.19 -18.20 2.52
CA ASP A 168 -4.54 -18.75 1.33
C ASP A 168 -4.54 -17.73 0.17
N LYS A 169 -3.62 -17.94 -0.78
CA LYS A 169 -3.41 -17.03 -1.91
C LYS A 169 -4.70 -16.73 -2.70
N LYS A 170 -5.59 -17.71 -2.89
CA LYS A 170 -6.81 -17.54 -3.67
C LYS A 170 -7.79 -16.61 -2.94
N ASN A 171 -7.97 -16.82 -1.65
CA ASN A 171 -8.87 -15.98 -0.84
C ASN A 171 -8.33 -14.55 -0.73
N VAL A 172 -7.04 -14.39 -0.46
CA VAL A 172 -6.40 -13.07 -0.39
C VAL A 172 -6.54 -12.30 -1.71
N LEU A 173 -6.33 -12.95 -2.86
CA LEU A 173 -6.53 -12.31 -4.16
C LEU A 173 -7.98 -11.90 -4.41
N ALA A 174 -8.95 -12.72 -4.01
CA ALA A 174 -10.37 -12.39 -4.12
C ALA A 174 -10.71 -11.13 -3.29
N GLU A 175 -10.21 -11.06 -2.05
CA GLU A 175 -10.42 -9.92 -1.15
C GLU A 175 -9.75 -8.63 -1.64
N ILE A 176 -8.54 -8.71 -2.22
CA ILE A 176 -7.87 -7.58 -2.85
C ILE A 176 -8.72 -7.02 -4.00
N ASN A 177 -9.13 -7.88 -4.93
CA ASN A 177 -9.91 -7.48 -6.10
C ASN A 177 -11.26 -6.89 -5.70
N SER A 178 -11.97 -7.55 -4.78
CA SER A 178 -13.26 -7.07 -4.25
C SER A 178 -13.12 -5.68 -3.60
N ASN A 179 -12.10 -5.48 -2.76
CA ASN A 179 -11.85 -4.17 -2.15
C ASN A 179 -11.50 -3.09 -3.17
N ILE A 180 -10.66 -3.38 -4.16
CA ILE A 180 -10.33 -2.40 -5.22
C ILE A 180 -11.59 -1.95 -5.97
N GLU A 181 -12.47 -2.88 -6.36
CA GLU A 181 -13.70 -2.54 -7.07
C GLU A 181 -14.67 -1.73 -6.19
N ARG A 182 -14.80 -2.10 -4.91
CA ARG A 182 -15.59 -1.30 -3.97
C ARG A 182 -15.03 0.10 -3.78
N GLN A 183 -13.71 0.24 -3.70
CA GLN A 183 -13.05 1.54 -3.55
C GLN A 183 -13.20 2.43 -4.78
N LYS A 184 -13.12 1.87 -5.99
CA LYS A 184 -13.45 2.60 -7.22
C LYS A 184 -14.87 3.15 -7.17
N ALA A 185 -15.85 2.33 -6.74
CA ALA A 185 -17.24 2.75 -6.64
C ALA A 185 -17.47 3.85 -5.59
N LEU A 186 -16.80 3.78 -4.43
CA LEU A 186 -16.84 4.83 -3.41
C LEU A 186 -16.16 6.12 -3.88
N ASN A 187 -14.97 6.01 -4.48
CA ASN A 187 -14.21 7.15 -4.99
C ASN A 187 -14.97 7.94 -6.06
N ALA A 188 -15.73 7.25 -6.92
CA ALA A 188 -16.58 7.86 -7.93
C ALA A 188 -17.71 8.72 -7.34
N LYS A 189 -18.12 8.48 -6.08
CA LYS A 189 -19.11 9.30 -5.38
C LYS A 189 -18.51 10.58 -4.81
N PHE A 190 -17.25 10.56 -4.38
CA PHE A 190 -16.54 11.75 -3.89
C PHE A 190 -16.09 12.70 -5.00
N SER A 191 -16.08 12.23 -6.25
CA SER A 191 -15.65 13.00 -7.42
C SER A 191 -16.81 13.73 -8.13
N LYS A 192 -18.04 13.62 -7.61
CA LYS A 192 -19.23 14.33 -8.09
C LYS A 192 -19.51 15.56 -7.21
#